data_AF-A0A1I7XKX2-F1
#
_entry.id   AF-A0A1I7XKX2-F1
#
_cell.length_a   1.000
_cell.length_b   1.000
_cell.length_c   1.000
_cell.angle_alpha   90.00
_cell.angle_beta   90.00
_cell.angle_gamma   90.00
#
_symmetry.space_group_name_H-M   'P 1'
#
loop_
_entity.id
_entity.type
_entity.pdbx_description
1 polymer ?
#
loop_
_entity_poly.entity_id
_entity_poly.type
_entity_poly.pdbx_seq_one_letter_code
_entity_poly.pdbx_strand_id
1 'polypeptide(L)'
;MLVGGLALLLIFYLIPQDSAEQSSHFRNFSESHIQAIYATFFSLSLIAIIIFTLLPDKQFDKQIGKTLINTNMMLLSFTFLYMGFLVSFFLGIYPTTLSFTSTLSKDVYIVAFYSVFAGLAEFSGK
;
A
#
# COMPACT_ATOMS: atom_id res chain seq x y z
N MET A 1 -3.95 0.88 3.08
CA MET A 1 -2.66 1.56 2.79
C MET A 1 -2.18 2.55 3.87
N LEU A 2 -3.05 2.97 4.80
CA LEU A 2 -2.77 4.04 5.77
C LEU A 2 -1.57 3.80 6.70
N VAL A 3 -1.50 2.64 7.35
CA VAL A 3 -0.44 2.32 8.33
C VAL A 3 0.95 2.29 7.67
N GLY A 4 1.05 1.70 6.48
CA GLY A 4 2.30 1.69 5.71
C GLY A 4 2.74 3.08 5.26
N GLY A 5 1.79 3.95 4.88
CA GLY A 5 2.08 5.33 4.51
C GLY A 5 2.56 6.18 5.69
N LEU A 6 1.92 6.03 6.87
CA LEU A 6 2.38 6.70 8.09
C LEU A 6 3.77 6.22 8.53
N ALA A 7 4.03 4.91 8.42
CA ALA A 7 5.34 4.34 8.72
C ALA A 7 6.43 4.95 7.81
N LEU A 8 6.19 5.04 6.50
CA LEU A 8 7.10 5.68 5.56
C LEU A 8 7.31 7.17 5.87
N LEU A 9 6.24 7.90 6.18
CA LEU A 9 6.33 9.32 6.54
C LEU A 9 7.20 9.51 7.79
N LEU A 10 7.00 8.68 8.81
CA LEU A 10 7.77 8.71 10.05
C LEU A 10 9.26 8.42 9.78
N ILE A 11 9.58 7.41 8.98
CA ILE A 11 10.96 7.08 8.62
C ILE A 11 11.63 8.25 7.90
N PHE A 12 10.96 8.84 6.91
CA PHE A 12 11.50 9.99 6.18
C PHE A 12 11.64 11.26 7.02
N TYR A 13 10.79 11.41 8.04
CA TYR A 13 10.91 12.51 9.01
C TYR A 13 12.07 12.29 10.00
N LEU A 14 12.31 11.05 10.42
CA LEU A 14 13.31 10.72 11.45
C LEU A 14 14.73 10.60 10.88
N ILE A 15 14.87 10.13 9.64
CA ILE A 15 16.16 9.88 8.98
C ILE A 15 16.38 10.91 7.87
N PRO A 16 17.22 11.94 8.08
CA PRO A 16 17.50 12.96 7.07
C PRO A 16 18.21 12.36 5.86
N GLN A 17 17.91 12.85 4.66
CA GLN A 17 18.61 12.43 3.44
C GLN A 17 20.04 12.94 3.40
N ASP A 18 20.96 12.08 2.99
CA ASP A 18 22.36 12.43 2.77
C ASP A 18 22.52 13.27 1.49
N SER A 19 23.42 14.26 1.51
CA SER A 19 23.65 15.17 0.39
C SER A 19 24.11 14.47 -0.90
N ALA A 20 24.66 13.26 -0.79
CA ALA A 20 25.04 12.42 -1.93
C ALA A 20 23.82 11.86 -2.69
N GLU A 21 22.70 11.62 -2.00
CA GLU A 21 21.46 11.07 -2.58
C GLU A 21 20.72 12.08 -3.47
N GLN A 22 20.93 13.37 -3.22
CA GLN A 22 20.25 14.45 -3.93
C GLN A 22 20.88 14.76 -5.30
N SER A 23 22.08 14.22 -5.56
CA SER A 23 22.87 14.49 -6.77
C SER A 23 22.54 13.56 -7.96
N SER A 24 21.88 12.42 -7.72
CA SER A 24 21.56 11.46 -8.75
C SER A 24 20.29 11.82 -9.54
N HIS A 25 20.30 11.50 -10.83
CA HIS A 25 19.12 11.67 -11.71
C HIS A 25 17.92 10.82 -11.30
N PHE A 26 18.18 9.72 -10.59
CA PHE A 26 17.19 8.80 -10.04
C PHE A 26 17.26 8.78 -8.52
N ARG A 27 16.17 8.34 -7.89
CA ARG A 27 16.07 8.21 -6.44
C ARG A 27 17.03 7.12 -5.94
N ASN A 28 17.98 7.49 -5.10
CA ASN A 28 18.85 6.59 -4.37
C ASN A 28 18.55 6.68 -2.87
N PHE A 29 18.69 5.56 -2.18
CA PHE A 29 18.51 5.46 -0.74
C PHE A 29 19.78 4.90 -0.10
N SER A 30 20.15 5.44 1.04
CA SER A 30 21.23 4.97 1.89
C SER A 30 20.85 3.64 2.51
N GLU A 31 21.86 2.84 2.82
CA GLU A 31 21.69 1.53 3.47
C GLU A 31 20.88 1.65 4.78
N SER A 32 21.08 2.75 5.53
CA SER A 32 20.34 3.02 6.77
C SER A 32 18.84 3.23 6.51
N HIS A 33 18.47 4.00 5.48
CA HIS A 33 17.07 4.19 5.07
C HIS A 33 16.44 2.88 4.62
N ILE A 34 17.14 2.11 3.79
CA ILE A 34 16.66 0.82 3.30
C ILE A 34 16.41 -0.13 4.48
N GLN A 35 17.38 -0.24 5.39
CA GLN A 35 17.25 -1.09 6.57
C GLN A 35 16.07 -0.68 7.45
N ALA A 36 15.88 0.62 7.70
CA ALA A 36 14.76 1.13 8.50
C ALA A 36 13.39 0.80 7.88
N ILE A 37 13.28 0.93 6.55
CA ILE A 37 12.07 0.56 5.80
C ILE A 37 11.77 -0.93 5.99
N TYR A 38 12.73 -1.81 5.64
CA TYR A 38 12.52 -3.26 5.73
C TYR A 38 12.25 -3.73 7.17
N ALA A 39 12.96 -3.20 8.16
CA ALA A 39 12.76 -3.55 9.57
C ALA A 39 11.35 -3.17 10.06
N THR A 40 10.85 -2.02 9.64
CA THR A 40 9.50 -1.55 10.01
C THR A 40 8.42 -2.42 9.39
N PHE A 41 8.52 -2.72 8.09
CA PHE A 41 7.56 -3.59 7.41
C PHE A 41 7.58 -5.02 7.98
N PHE A 42 8.75 -5.56 8.29
CA PHE A 42 8.88 -6.85 8.95
C PHE A 42 8.18 -6.89 10.31
N SER A 43 8.39 -5.85 11.14
CA SER A 43 7.75 -5.74 12.46
C SER A 43 6.23 -5.66 12.34
N LEU A 44 5.72 -4.87 11.40
CA LEU A 44 4.29 -4.77 11.11
C LEU A 44 3.71 -6.12 10.64
N SER A 45 4.44 -6.87 9.80
CA SER A 45 4.03 -8.19 9.36
C SER A 45 3.96 -9.20 10.51
N LEU A 46 4.92 -9.20 11.42
CA LEU A 46 4.87 -10.05 12.62
C LEU A 46 3.65 -9.74 13.49
N ILE A 47 3.40 -8.45 13.73
CA ILE A 47 2.22 -8.01 14.51
C ILE A 47 0.93 -8.46 13.82
N ALA A 48 0.83 -8.31 12.50
CA ALA A 48 -0.34 -8.74 11.73
C ALA A 48 -0.60 -10.25 11.85
N ILE A 49 0.45 -11.08 11.78
CA ILE A 49 0.34 -12.54 11.94
C ILE A 49 -0.14 -12.91 13.34
N ILE A 50 0.38 -12.25 14.38
CA ILE A 50 -0.04 -12.48 15.78
C ILE A 50 -1.52 -12.15 15.94
N ILE A 51 -1.97 -10.99 15.44
CA ILE A 51 -3.38 -10.58 15.49
C ILE A 51 -4.26 -11.59 14.74
N PHE A 52 -3.85 -12.00 13.54
CA PHE A 52 -4.62 -12.94 12.72
C PHE A 52 -4.77 -14.31 13.40
N THR A 53 -3.73 -14.77 14.09
CA THR A 53 -3.74 -16.06 14.82
C THR A 53 -4.62 -16.01 16.07
N LEU A 54 -4.79 -14.83 16.67
CA LEU A 54 -5.66 -14.62 17.83
C LEU A 54 -7.14 -14.41 17.45
N LEU A 55 -7.45 -14.25 16.17
CA LEU A 55 -8.81 -13.98 15.70
C LEU A 55 -9.61 -15.29 15.61
N PRO A 56 -10.84 -15.36 16.14
CA PRO A 56 -11.66 -16.57 16.07
C PRO A 56 -12.20 -16.82 14.66
N ASP A 57 -12.03 -18.04 14.16
CA ASP A 57 -12.50 -18.45 12.83
C ASP A 57 -14.02 -18.69 12.77
N LYS A 58 -14.65 -18.23 11.68
CA LYS A 58 -16.02 -18.60 11.32
C LYS A 58 -16.00 -19.59 10.17
N GLN A 59 -16.68 -20.72 10.36
CA GLN A 59 -16.79 -21.77 9.34
C GLN A 59 -17.80 -21.33 8.27
N PHE A 60 -17.35 -21.28 7.00
CA PHE A 60 -18.18 -20.94 5.85
C PHE A 60 -18.78 -22.20 5.22
N ASP A 61 -20.07 -22.13 4.93
CA ASP A 61 -20.86 -23.27 4.45
C ASP A 61 -20.75 -23.48 2.93
N LYS A 62 -20.89 -24.72 2.47
CA LYS A 62 -20.53 -25.20 1.11
C LYS A 62 -21.42 -24.72 -0.06
N GLN A 63 -22.19 -23.63 0.09
CA GLN A 63 -23.18 -23.21 -0.92
C GLN A 63 -22.69 -22.18 -1.96
N ILE A 64 -21.39 -21.81 -1.94
CA ILE A 64 -20.77 -20.77 -2.80
C ILE A 64 -21.12 -20.93 -4.29
N GLY A 65 -21.15 -22.17 -4.80
CA GLY A 65 -21.41 -22.43 -6.22
C GLY A 65 -22.81 -22.03 -6.70
N LYS A 66 -23.84 -22.17 -5.86
CA LYS A 66 -25.22 -21.75 -6.22
C LYS A 66 -25.37 -20.23 -6.16
N THR A 67 -24.65 -19.59 -5.25
CA THR A 67 -24.66 -18.14 -5.12
C THR A 67 -24.08 -17.47 -6.37
N LEU A 68 -23.02 -18.03 -6.98
CA LEU A 68 -22.35 -17.53 -8.20
C LEU A 68 -23.24 -17.38 -9.43
N ILE A 69 -24.30 -18.20 -9.54
CA ILE A 69 -25.18 -18.23 -10.72
C ILE A 69 -26.34 -17.21 -10.60
N ASN A 70 -26.50 -16.55 -9.45
CA ASN A 70 -27.54 -15.55 -9.27
C ASN A 70 -27.30 -14.31 -10.16
N THR A 71 -28.33 -13.85 -10.88
CA THR A 71 -28.28 -12.69 -11.78
C THR A 71 -27.68 -11.43 -11.14
N ASN A 72 -28.01 -11.16 -9.87
CA ASN A 72 -27.48 -10.01 -9.14
C ASN A 72 -25.96 -10.14 -8.91
N MET A 73 -25.45 -11.36 -8.71
CA MET A 73 -24.03 -11.60 -8.49
C MET A 73 -23.24 -11.62 -9.79
N MET A 74 -23.88 -12.01 -10.90
CA MET A 74 -23.32 -11.84 -12.24
C MET A 74 -23.17 -10.35 -12.61
N LEU A 75 -24.14 -9.51 -12.26
CA LEU A 75 -24.03 -8.06 -12.45
C LEU A 75 -22.89 -7.47 -11.60
N LEU A 76 -22.81 -7.89 -10.32
CA LEU A 76 -21.77 -7.45 -9.40
C LEU A 76 -20.36 -7.90 -9.83
N SER A 77 -20.24 -9.02 -10.56
CA SER A 77 -18.95 -9.50 -11.08
C SER A 77 -18.28 -8.50 -12.04
N PHE A 78 -19.06 -7.81 -12.88
CA PHE A 78 -18.53 -6.75 -13.75
C PHE A 78 -18.06 -5.54 -12.95
N THR A 79 -18.79 -5.15 -11.91
CA THR A 79 -18.36 -4.09 -10.99
C THR A 79 -17.09 -4.47 -10.24
N PHE A 80 -16.97 -5.73 -9.78
CA PHE A 80 -15.75 -6.23 -9.14
C PHE A 80 -14.55 -6.26 -10.09
N LEU A 81 -14.74 -6.64 -11.35
CA LEU A 81 -13.68 -6.62 -12.36
C LEU A 81 -13.20 -5.19 -12.59
N TYR A 82 -14.12 -4.24 -12.78
CA TYR A 82 -13.79 -2.82 -12.94
C TYR A 82 -13.04 -2.28 -11.71
N MET A 83 -13.54 -2.55 -10.50
CA MET A 83 -12.89 -2.13 -9.26
C MET A 83 -11.51 -2.78 -9.09
N GLY A 84 -11.35 -4.05 -9.47
CA GLY A 84 -10.06 -4.74 -9.43
C GLY A 84 -9.03 -4.10 -10.37
N PHE A 85 -9.44 -3.72 -11.59
CA PHE A 85 -8.58 -3.00 -12.51
C PHE A 85 -8.19 -1.61 -11.96
N LEU A 86 -9.18 -0.87 -11.45
CA LEU A 86 -8.98 0.45 -10.86
C LEU A 86 -8.00 0.38 -9.67
N VAL A 87 -8.22 -0.54 -8.73
CA VAL A 87 -7.32 -0.73 -7.58
C VAL A 87 -5.92 -1.11 -8.04
N SER A 88 -5.77 -2.01 -9.01
CA SER A 88 -4.45 -2.40 -9.53
C SER A 88 -3.68 -1.21 -10.13
N PHE A 89 -4.38 -0.33 -10.83
CA PHE A 89 -3.79 0.90 -11.38
C PHE A 89 -3.32 1.85 -10.28
N PHE A 90 -4.17 2.14 -9.30
CA PHE A 90 -3.83 3.08 -8.23
C PHE A 90 -2.79 2.51 -7.26
N LEU A 91 -2.83 1.21 -6.95
CA LEU A 91 -1.91 0.61 -5.98
C LEU A 91 -0.53 0.28 -6.58
N GLY A 92 -0.47 0.00 -7.89
CA GLY A 92 0.77 -0.36 -8.57
C GLY A 92 1.33 0.73 -9.48
N ILE A 93 0.60 1.08 -10.54
CA ILE A 93 1.12 1.92 -11.63
C ILE A 93 1.29 3.38 -11.17
N TYR A 94 0.32 3.92 -10.44
CA TYR A 94 0.36 5.32 -10.03
C TYR A 94 1.55 5.66 -9.11
N PRO A 95 1.77 5.00 -7.96
CA PRO A 95 2.90 5.32 -7.07
C PRO A 95 4.27 5.03 -7.71
N THR A 96 4.37 4.03 -8.58
CA THR A 96 5.63 3.72 -9.28
C THR A 96 6.00 4.83 -10.26
N THR A 97 5.04 5.33 -11.05
CA THR A 97 5.29 6.47 -11.96
C THR A 97 5.72 7.73 -11.22
N LEU A 98 5.16 7.99 -10.02
CA LEU A 98 5.61 9.09 -9.15
C LEU A 98 7.07 8.91 -8.70
N SER A 99 7.48 7.68 -8.39
CA SER A 99 8.85 7.39 -7.94
C SER A 99 9.90 7.42 -9.05
N PHE A 100 9.52 7.13 -10.30
CA PHE A 100 10.45 7.07 -11.44
C PHE A 100 10.51 8.35 -12.27
N THR A 101 9.63 9.31 -12.00
CA THR A 101 9.64 10.62 -12.68
C THR A 101 10.80 11.46 -12.17
N SER A 102 11.71 11.86 -13.05
CA SER A 102 12.94 12.59 -12.71
C SER A 102 12.70 13.99 -12.12
N THR A 103 11.59 14.64 -12.46
CA THR A 103 11.21 15.93 -11.86
C THR A 103 10.71 15.79 -10.41
N LEU A 104 10.28 14.58 -10.03
CA LEU A 104 9.69 14.27 -8.72
C LEU A 104 10.61 13.41 -7.84
N SER A 105 11.75 12.96 -8.38
CA SER A 105 12.69 12.08 -7.69
C SER A 105 13.22 12.70 -6.38
N LYS A 106 13.32 14.03 -6.34
CA LYS A 106 13.74 14.86 -5.20
C LYS A 106 12.74 14.90 -4.04
N ASP A 107 11.45 14.65 -4.29
CA ASP A 107 10.40 14.71 -3.27
C ASP A 107 10.13 13.34 -2.66
N VAL A 108 10.96 12.92 -1.69
CA VAL A 108 10.87 11.60 -1.04
C VAL A 108 9.50 11.36 -0.40
N TYR A 109 8.88 12.42 0.13
CA TYR A 109 7.60 12.35 0.82
C TYR A 109 6.40 12.07 -0.10
N ILE A 110 6.52 12.23 -1.42
CA ILE A 110 5.36 12.16 -2.33
C ILE A 110 4.64 10.80 -2.27
N VAL A 111 5.39 9.70 -2.19
CA VAL A 111 4.84 8.34 -2.11
C VAL A 111 4.24 8.08 -0.72
N ALA A 112 4.85 8.63 0.33
CA ALA A 112 4.31 8.55 1.68
C ALA A 112 2.98 9.33 1.80
N PHE A 113 2.92 10.55 1.26
CA PHE A 113 1.67 11.31 1.21
C PHE A 113 0.61 10.60 0.39
N TYR A 114 0.96 10.11 -0.80
CA TYR A 114 0.04 9.34 -1.64
C TYR A 114 -0.58 8.16 -0.88
N SER A 115 0.25 7.34 -0.21
CA SER A 115 -0.22 6.16 0.53
C SER A 115 -1.03 6.51 1.79
N VAL A 116 -0.71 7.62 2.48
CA VAL A 116 -1.52 8.14 3.58
C VAL A 116 -2.88 8.62 3.08
N PHE A 117 -2.93 9.43 2.03
CA PHE A 117 -4.19 9.94 1.47
C PHE A 117 -5.05 8.83 0.86
N ALA A 118 -4.44 7.88 0.14
CA ALA A 118 -5.13 6.69 -0.36
C ALA A 118 -5.69 5.87 0.82
N GLY A 119 -4.92 5.68 1.88
CA GLY A 119 -5.38 5.00 3.09
C GLY A 119 -6.47 5.74 3.85
N LEU A 120 -6.43 7.07 3.89
CA LEU A 120 -7.49 7.91 4.46
C LEU A 120 -8.76 7.84 3.62
N ALA A 121 -8.64 7.80 2.29
CA ALA A 121 -9.79 7.60 1.40
C ALA A 121 -10.44 6.22 1.61
N GLU A 122 -9.63 5.16 1.78
CA GLU A 122 -10.13 3.83 2.17
C GLU A 122 -10.86 3.85 3.52
N PHE A 123 -10.30 4.54 4.52
CA PHE A 123 -10.86 4.61 5.87
C PHE A 123 -12.12 5.49 5.96
N SER A 124 -12.13 6.59 5.21
CA SER A 124 -13.26 7.53 5.13
C SER A 124 -14.39 7.00 4.26
N GLY A 125 -14.24 5.84 3.62
CA GLY A 125 -15.22 5.17 2.79
C GLY A 125 -16.47 4.73 3.55
N LYS A 126 -17.27 5.71 3.95
CA LYS A 126 -18.71 5.68 3.68
C LYS A 126 -18.94 5.88 2.19
#